data_AF-A0A948GAU6-F1
#
_entry.id   AF-A0A948GAU6-F1
#
_cell.length_a   1.000
_cell.length_b   1.000
_cell.length_c   1.000
_cell.angle_alpha   90.00
_cell.angle_beta   90.00
_cell.angle_gamma   90.00
#
_symmetry.space_group_name_H-M   'P 1'
#
loop_
_entity.id
_entity.type
_entity.pdbx_description
1 polymer ?
#
loop_
_entity_poly.entity_id
_entity_poly.type
_entity_poly.pdbx_seq_one_letter_code
_entity_poly.pdbx_strand_id
1 'polypeptide(L)'
;MSIEKNFDIPFISDLALREKQIQQNYRPIIAVHKWFARRPGTLFRGLILSEFSDKPLREAFYSSNNLKGTAIADPFMGGGTPLIEANRVGCDVTGYDINPMACWIVSREIEHLDLGKYRKSAENLTRGLETQIGTFYRTQCLECGSSEAHVKYFLWVKKQPCRHCGHEFDLFPGYLLAENRRHTENVFICAACGDLNGVKVTGKPSGPREYRA
;
A
#
# COMPACT_ATOMS: atom_id res chain seq x y z
N MET A 1 -3.49 -36.99 16.15
CA MET A 1 -2.07 -36.80 15.81
C MET A 1 -2.04 -35.68 14.78
N SER A 2 -1.29 -34.60 15.01
CA SER A 2 -1.24 -33.47 14.06
C SER A 2 -0.67 -33.94 12.72
N ILE A 3 -1.21 -33.43 11.61
CA ILE A 3 -0.67 -33.72 10.27
C ILE A 3 0.72 -33.06 10.15
N GLU A 4 0.85 -31.82 10.63
CA GLU A 4 2.11 -31.10 10.63
C GLU A 4 2.93 -31.43 11.89
N LYS A 5 4.13 -31.99 11.71
CA LYS A 5 5.07 -32.32 12.80
C LYS A 5 6.16 -31.28 13.01
N ASN A 6 6.54 -30.58 11.94
CA ASN A 6 7.68 -29.65 11.92
C ASN A 6 7.23 -28.17 11.90
N PHE A 7 5.94 -27.90 12.12
CA PHE A 7 5.37 -26.56 12.05
C PHE A 7 5.29 -25.90 13.43
N ASP A 8 6.12 -24.88 13.66
CA ASP A 8 6.14 -24.10 14.90
C ASP A 8 5.02 -23.03 14.86
N ILE A 9 3.85 -23.40 15.41
CA ILE A 9 2.65 -22.55 15.43
C ILE A 9 2.90 -21.22 16.16
N PRO A 10 3.46 -21.19 17.39
CA PRO A 10 3.73 -19.94 18.08
C PRO A 10 4.63 -19.00 17.29
N PHE A 11 5.69 -19.52 16.67
CA PHE A 11 6.61 -18.75 15.84
C PHE A 11 5.91 -18.08 14.66
N ILE A 12 5.21 -18.87 13.84
CA ILE A 12 4.55 -18.35 12.64
C ILE A 12 3.40 -17.41 12.99
N SER A 13 2.68 -17.68 14.08
CA SER A 13 1.58 -16.82 14.54
C SER A 13 2.05 -15.43 14.95
N ASP A 14 3.14 -15.32 15.71
CA ASP A 14 3.72 -14.01 16.09
C ASP A 14 4.16 -13.21 14.85
N LEU A 15 4.85 -13.85 13.90
CA LEU A 15 5.29 -13.19 12.67
C LEU A 15 4.12 -12.78 11.77
N ALA A 16 3.12 -13.65 11.62
CA ALA A 16 1.95 -13.38 10.78
C ALA A 16 1.08 -12.24 11.34
N LEU A 17 0.98 -12.09 12.66
CA LEU A 17 0.28 -10.97 13.30
C LEU A 17 0.96 -9.63 12.99
N ARG A 18 2.30 -9.59 13.06
CA ARG A 18 3.08 -8.40 12.69
C ARG A 18 2.95 -8.06 11.21
N GLU A 19 2.99 -9.07 10.34
CA GLU A 19 2.81 -8.88 8.89
C GLU A 19 1.44 -8.27 8.57
N LYS A 20 0.35 -8.75 9.18
CA LYS A 20 -1.01 -8.24 8.93
C LYS A 20 -1.17 -6.74 9.20
N GLN A 21 -0.46 -6.21 10.18
CA GLN A 21 -0.58 -4.79 10.55
C GLN A 21 0.07 -3.86 9.52
N ILE A 22 1.03 -4.34 8.72
CA ILE A 22 1.86 -3.50 7.84
C ILE A 22 2.20 -4.20 6.51
N GLN A 23 1.23 -4.92 5.93
CA GLN A 23 1.47 -5.76 4.73
C GLN A 23 2.06 -4.97 3.55
N GLN A 24 1.60 -3.74 3.33
CA GLN A 24 2.00 -2.91 2.19
C GLN A 24 3.46 -2.45 2.26
N ASN A 25 4.05 -2.31 3.45
CA ASN A 25 5.45 -1.88 3.59
C ASN A 25 6.41 -3.07 3.48
N TYR A 26 6.03 -4.25 3.99
CA TYR A 26 6.92 -5.42 4.01
C TYR A 26 6.81 -6.31 2.77
N ARG A 27 5.77 -6.16 1.96
CA ARG A 27 5.52 -6.97 0.77
C ARG A 27 5.17 -6.07 -0.44
N PRO A 28 6.14 -5.36 -1.03
CA PRO A 28 5.88 -4.43 -2.14
C PRO A 28 5.13 -5.06 -3.32
N ILE A 29 5.38 -6.35 -3.60
CA ILE A 29 4.67 -7.11 -4.64
C ILE A 29 3.15 -7.13 -4.41
N ILE A 30 2.70 -7.13 -3.16
CA ILE A 30 1.28 -7.13 -2.80
C ILE A 30 0.63 -5.76 -3.06
N ALA A 31 1.41 -4.70 -3.21
CA ALA A 31 0.92 -3.36 -3.53
C ALA A 31 0.56 -3.20 -5.01
N VAL A 32 1.03 -4.09 -5.89
CA VAL A 32 0.73 -4.06 -7.34
C VAL A 32 -0.78 -4.16 -7.57
N HIS A 33 -1.47 -5.00 -6.79
CA HIS A 33 -2.93 -5.09 -6.83
C HIS A 33 -3.53 -5.42 -5.46
N LYS A 34 -4.57 -4.68 -5.09
CA LYS A 34 -5.31 -4.91 -3.83
C LYS A 34 -6.19 -6.16 -3.94
N TRP A 35 -5.88 -7.18 -3.16
CA TRP A 35 -6.70 -8.39 -3.03
C TRP A 35 -7.26 -8.52 -1.60
N PHE A 36 -8.59 -8.57 -1.45
CA PHE A 36 -9.25 -8.47 -0.13
C PHE A 36 -9.07 -9.71 0.76
N ALA A 37 -8.81 -10.89 0.18
CA ALA A 37 -8.71 -12.15 0.93
C ALA A 37 -7.27 -12.66 1.10
N ARG A 38 -6.26 -11.79 0.99
CA ARG A 38 -4.85 -12.19 1.01
C ARG A 38 -4.42 -12.67 2.40
N ARG A 39 -3.86 -13.88 2.48
CA ARG A 39 -3.27 -14.42 3.71
C ARG A 39 -1.82 -13.95 3.85
N PRO A 40 -1.27 -13.88 5.08
CA PRO A 40 0.12 -13.48 5.28
C PRO A 40 1.09 -14.43 4.56
N GLY A 41 2.09 -13.89 3.87
CA GLY A 41 3.12 -14.70 3.21
C GLY A 41 3.92 -15.54 4.21
N THR A 42 4.11 -15.03 5.44
CA THR A 42 4.79 -15.77 6.51
C THR A 42 4.13 -17.13 6.78
N LEU A 43 2.80 -17.22 6.69
CA LEU A 43 2.10 -18.49 6.87
C LEU A 43 2.53 -19.51 5.80
N PHE A 44 2.46 -19.14 4.53
CA PHE A 44 2.78 -20.05 3.43
C PHE A 44 4.27 -20.39 3.37
N ARG A 45 5.15 -19.41 3.59
CA ARG A 45 6.58 -19.68 3.75
C ARG A 45 6.84 -20.68 4.89
N GLY A 46 6.16 -20.50 6.02
CA GLY A 46 6.24 -21.42 7.15
C GLY A 46 5.85 -22.85 6.78
N LEU A 47 4.70 -23.01 6.10
CA LEU A 47 4.21 -24.32 5.66
C LEU A 47 5.20 -25.01 4.71
N ILE A 48 5.70 -24.27 3.71
CA ILE A 48 6.63 -24.79 2.72
C ILE A 48 7.95 -25.23 3.38
N LEU A 49 8.50 -24.40 4.27
CA LEU A 49 9.75 -24.72 4.95
C LEU A 49 9.61 -25.85 5.96
N SER A 50 8.49 -25.96 6.67
CA SER A 50 8.22 -27.08 7.57
C SER A 50 8.11 -28.42 6.84
N GLU A 51 7.61 -28.41 5.61
CA GLU A 51 7.44 -29.62 4.81
C GLU A 51 8.73 -30.03 4.10
N PHE A 52 9.44 -29.07 3.48
CA PHE A 52 10.53 -29.37 2.55
C PHE A 52 11.93 -29.01 3.06
N SER A 53 12.07 -28.45 4.27
CA SER A 53 13.38 -28.18 4.87
C SER A 53 13.74 -29.26 5.89
N ASP A 54 14.99 -29.72 5.86
CA ASP A 54 15.56 -30.62 6.88
C ASP A 54 15.93 -29.90 8.19
N LYS A 55 15.82 -28.57 8.23
CA LYS A 55 16.20 -27.75 9.38
C LYS A 55 14.99 -27.41 10.25
N PRO A 56 15.19 -27.13 11.55
CA PRO A 56 14.14 -26.53 12.37
C PRO A 56 13.56 -25.27 11.71
N LEU A 57 12.23 -25.12 11.75
CA LEU A 57 11.52 -24.05 11.01
C LEU A 57 12.10 -22.66 11.26
N ARG A 58 12.44 -22.33 12.52
CA ARG A 58 13.02 -21.03 12.88
C ARG A 58 14.34 -20.76 12.17
N GLU A 59 15.18 -21.78 12.01
CA GLU A 59 16.46 -21.67 11.31
C GLU A 59 16.27 -21.60 9.80
N ALA A 60 15.39 -22.45 9.25
CA ALA A 60 15.05 -22.45 7.83
C ALA A 60 14.47 -21.09 7.38
N PHE A 61 13.65 -20.46 8.23
CA PHE A 61 12.95 -19.22 7.90
C PHE A 61 13.90 -18.06 7.60
N TYR A 62 14.98 -17.94 8.38
CA TYR A 62 15.97 -16.85 8.30
C TYR A 62 17.23 -17.21 7.52
N SER A 63 17.35 -18.42 6.99
CA SER A 63 18.47 -18.83 6.15
C SER A 63 18.12 -18.77 4.66
N SER A 64 19.15 -18.77 3.81
CA SER A 64 18.98 -18.95 2.38
C SER A 64 18.39 -20.34 2.10
N ASN A 65 17.40 -20.39 1.22
CA ASN A 65 16.70 -21.61 0.83
C ASN A 65 16.87 -21.84 -0.67
N ASN A 66 16.91 -23.11 -1.06
CA ASN A 66 16.91 -23.51 -2.46
C ASN A 66 16.19 -24.86 -2.58
N LEU A 67 14.87 -24.79 -2.79
CA LEU A 67 14.00 -25.96 -2.94
C LEU A 67 13.78 -26.33 -4.43
N LYS A 68 14.82 -26.13 -5.25
CA LYS A 68 14.77 -26.50 -6.67
C LYS A 68 14.49 -27.99 -6.83
N GLY A 69 13.58 -28.33 -7.73
CA GLY A 69 13.10 -29.71 -7.94
C GLY A 69 11.79 -30.02 -7.20
N THR A 70 11.33 -29.12 -6.32
CA THR A 70 10.00 -29.20 -5.72
C THR A 70 9.02 -28.36 -6.54
N ALA A 71 7.91 -28.96 -6.97
CA ALA A 71 6.84 -28.27 -7.67
C ALA A 71 5.62 -28.05 -6.75
N ILE A 72 5.14 -26.82 -6.68
CA ILE A 72 3.94 -26.43 -5.92
C ILE A 72 2.83 -26.02 -6.90
N ALA A 73 1.68 -26.66 -6.79
CA ALA A 73 0.49 -26.31 -7.56
C ALA A 73 -0.59 -25.74 -6.65
N ASP A 74 -1.18 -24.61 -7.04
CA ASP A 74 -2.35 -24.04 -6.38
C ASP A 74 -3.52 -23.96 -7.37
N PRO A 75 -4.54 -24.83 -7.23
CA PRO A 75 -5.67 -24.88 -8.16
C PRO A 75 -6.69 -23.74 -7.94
N PHE A 76 -6.52 -22.93 -6.87
CA PHE A 76 -7.41 -21.82 -6.51
C PHE A 76 -6.58 -20.62 -6.01
N MET A 77 -5.61 -20.19 -6.82
CA MET A 77 -4.53 -19.32 -6.33
C MET A 77 -4.99 -17.94 -5.86
N GLY A 78 -6.09 -17.41 -6.39
CA GLY A 78 -6.58 -16.06 -6.08
C GLY A 78 -5.48 -15.02 -6.18
N GLY A 79 -5.11 -14.43 -5.04
CA GLY A 79 -4.03 -13.44 -4.94
C GLY A 79 -2.61 -14.01 -4.96
N GLY A 80 -2.41 -15.30 -5.24
CA GLY A 80 -1.10 -15.90 -5.55
C GLY A 80 -0.10 -16.04 -4.39
N THR A 81 -0.48 -15.75 -3.15
CA THR A 81 0.46 -15.78 -2.01
C THR A 81 1.20 -17.12 -1.86
N PRO A 82 0.56 -18.29 -1.97
CA PRO A 82 1.26 -19.58 -1.90
C PRO A 82 2.35 -19.71 -2.95
N LEU A 83 2.02 -19.35 -4.21
CA LEU A 83 2.92 -19.45 -5.35
C LEU A 83 4.09 -18.47 -5.24
N ILE A 84 3.83 -17.23 -4.82
CA ILE A 84 4.88 -16.21 -4.64
C ILE A 84 5.87 -16.67 -3.55
N GLU A 85 5.39 -17.16 -2.41
CA GLU A 85 6.29 -17.60 -1.34
C GLU A 85 7.05 -18.88 -1.70
N ALA A 86 6.44 -19.81 -2.45
CA ALA A 86 7.11 -20.99 -2.99
C ALA A 86 8.21 -20.63 -3.99
N ASN A 87 7.92 -19.73 -4.94
CA ASN A 87 8.90 -19.26 -5.90
C ASN A 87 10.10 -18.58 -5.20
N ARG A 88 9.85 -17.79 -4.14
CA ARG A 88 10.90 -17.11 -3.35
C ARG A 88 11.83 -18.05 -2.59
N VAL A 89 11.45 -19.31 -2.34
CA VAL A 89 12.32 -20.33 -1.72
C VAL A 89 12.91 -21.32 -2.72
N GLY A 90 12.66 -21.10 -4.02
CA GLY A 90 13.27 -21.87 -5.11
C GLY A 90 12.41 -22.99 -5.68
N CYS A 91 11.14 -23.11 -5.27
CA CYS A 91 10.23 -24.08 -5.87
C CYS A 91 9.79 -23.65 -7.29
N ASP A 92 9.50 -24.63 -8.14
CA ASP A 92 8.71 -24.44 -9.35
C ASP A 92 7.24 -24.29 -8.97
N VAL A 93 6.51 -23.41 -9.65
CA VAL A 93 5.14 -23.05 -9.27
C VAL A 93 4.17 -23.11 -10.44
N THR A 94 2.97 -23.62 -10.20
CA THR A 94 1.87 -23.65 -11.17
C THR A 94 0.59 -23.18 -10.49
N GLY A 95 -0.08 -22.21 -11.09
CA GLY A 95 -1.29 -21.61 -10.53
C GLY A 95 -2.46 -21.71 -11.49
N TYR A 96 -3.64 -21.97 -10.93
CA TYR A 96 -4.91 -21.92 -11.64
C TYR A 96 -5.91 -21.07 -10.87
N ASP A 97 -6.71 -20.31 -11.60
CA ASP A 97 -7.88 -19.63 -11.08
C ASP A 97 -8.92 -19.49 -12.19
N ILE A 98 -10.20 -19.53 -11.85
CA ILE A 98 -11.28 -19.30 -12.81
C ILE A 98 -11.35 -17.81 -13.21
N ASN A 99 -10.88 -16.91 -12.34
CA ASN A 99 -10.85 -15.49 -12.58
C ASN A 99 -9.62 -15.13 -13.45
N PRO A 100 -9.81 -14.69 -14.71
CA PRO A 100 -8.69 -14.34 -15.58
C PRO A 100 -7.85 -13.17 -15.04
N MET A 101 -8.44 -12.27 -14.24
CA MET A 101 -7.69 -11.19 -13.60
C MET A 101 -6.72 -11.71 -12.54
N ALA A 102 -7.11 -12.72 -11.75
CA ALA A 102 -6.22 -13.35 -10.78
C ALA A 102 -5.01 -13.98 -11.49
N CYS A 103 -5.27 -14.75 -12.55
CA CYS A 103 -4.22 -15.31 -13.40
C CYS A 103 -3.27 -14.26 -13.96
N TRP A 104 -3.79 -13.16 -14.49
CA TRP A 104 -2.97 -12.10 -15.04
C TRP A 104 -2.12 -11.41 -13.97
N ILE A 105 -2.73 -11.04 -12.83
CA ILE A 105 -2.03 -10.37 -11.72
C ILE A 105 -0.89 -11.24 -11.19
N VAL A 106 -1.16 -12.50 -10.83
CA VAL A 106 -0.15 -13.38 -10.25
C VAL A 106 0.95 -13.68 -11.26
N SER A 107 0.60 -13.82 -12.55
CA SER A 107 1.58 -13.92 -13.63
C SER A 107 2.50 -12.69 -13.66
N ARG A 108 1.96 -11.47 -13.65
CA ARG A 108 2.77 -10.24 -13.66
C ARG A 108 3.58 -10.04 -12.37
N GLU A 109 3.10 -10.54 -11.24
CA GLU A 109 3.80 -10.50 -9.96
C GLU A 109 5.05 -11.42 -9.95
N ILE A 110 4.99 -12.57 -10.62
CA ILE A 110 6.08 -13.58 -10.62
C ILE A 110 7.02 -13.44 -11.83
N GLU A 111 6.55 -12.90 -12.95
CA GLU A 111 7.30 -12.85 -14.20
C GLU A 111 8.61 -12.06 -14.09
N HIS A 112 9.62 -12.51 -14.86
CA HIS A 112 10.89 -11.83 -14.94
C HIS A 112 10.73 -10.43 -15.55
N LEU A 113 11.25 -9.41 -14.86
CA LEU A 113 11.19 -8.03 -15.31
C LEU A 113 12.58 -7.53 -15.75
N ASP A 114 12.68 -7.11 -17.01
CA ASP A 114 13.82 -6.33 -17.49
C ASP A 114 13.74 -4.91 -16.92
N LEU A 115 14.53 -4.65 -15.88
CA LEU A 115 14.54 -3.38 -15.16
C LEU A 115 14.94 -2.19 -16.06
N GLY A 116 15.77 -2.42 -17.08
CA GLY A 116 16.19 -1.38 -18.02
C GLY A 116 15.04 -0.95 -18.93
N LYS A 117 14.37 -1.93 -19.56
CA LYS A 117 13.18 -1.68 -20.39
C LYS A 117 12.03 -1.08 -19.58
N TYR A 118 11.84 -1.56 -18.35
CA TYR A 118 10.82 -1.03 -17.45
C TYR A 118 11.06 0.47 -17.15
N ARG A 119 12.26 0.83 -16.70
CA ARG A 119 12.61 2.23 -16.40
C ARG A 119 12.44 3.13 -17.63
N LYS A 120 12.96 2.70 -18.79
CA LYS A 120 12.82 3.45 -20.04
C LYS A 120 11.35 3.68 -20.42
N SER A 121 10.50 2.66 -20.26
CA SER A 121 9.06 2.77 -20.55
C SER A 121 8.36 3.70 -19.57
N ALA A 122 8.68 3.60 -18.27
CA ALA A 122 8.14 4.48 -17.24
C ALA A 122 8.55 5.93 -17.48
N GLU A 123 9.81 6.21 -17.81
CA GLU A 123 10.30 7.56 -18.13
C GLU A 123 9.60 8.14 -19.35
N ASN A 124 9.39 7.34 -20.40
CA ASN A 124 8.66 7.78 -21.60
C ASN A 124 7.20 8.11 -21.28
N LEU A 125 6.53 7.28 -20.47
CA LEU A 125 5.18 7.56 -20.01
C LEU A 125 5.13 8.85 -19.19
N THR A 126 6.02 8.99 -18.20
CA THR A 126 6.09 10.19 -17.36
C THR A 126 6.35 11.45 -18.18
N ARG A 127 7.27 11.40 -19.16
CA ARG A 127 7.54 12.53 -20.06
C ARG A 127 6.32 12.87 -20.93
N GLY A 128 5.63 11.84 -21.43
CA GLY A 128 4.39 12.01 -22.18
C GLY A 128 3.30 12.69 -21.35
N LEU A 129 3.11 12.24 -20.10
CA LEU A 129 2.17 12.84 -19.15
C LEU A 129 2.58 14.28 -18.79
N GLU A 130 3.87 14.53 -18.51
CA GLU A 130 4.36 15.89 -18.22
C GLU A 130 4.05 16.85 -19.38
N THR A 131 4.19 16.38 -20.61
CA THR A 131 3.86 17.18 -21.82
C THR A 131 2.36 17.45 -21.94
N GLN A 132 1.51 16.47 -21.62
CA GLN A 132 0.06 16.58 -21.81
C GLN A 132 -0.66 17.31 -20.67
N ILE A 133 -0.22 17.09 -19.42
CA ILE A 133 -0.95 17.52 -18.23
C ILE A 133 -0.06 18.18 -17.18
N GLY A 134 1.27 18.24 -17.37
CA GLY A 134 2.22 18.72 -16.35
C GLY A 134 1.90 20.12 -15.84
N THR A 135 1.40 21.00 -16.72
CA THR A 135 0.99 22.37 -16.36
C THR A 135 -0.11 22.44 -15.31
N PHE A 136 -1.01 21.44 -15.24
CA PHE A 136 -2.05 21.38 -14.20
C PHE A 136 -1.51 21.00 -12.82
N TYR A 137 -0.25 20.54 -12.75
CA TYR A 137 0.43 20.14 -11.53
C TYR A 137 1.55 21.12 -11.15
N ARG A 138 1.54 22.33 -11.71
CA ARG A 138 2.40 23.45 -11.35
C ARG A 138 1.65 24.49 -10.53
N THR A 139 2.36 25.19 -9.65
CA THR A 139 1.87 26.31 -8.86
C THR A 139 2.99 27.31 -8.61
N GLN A 140 2.63 28.48 -8.10
CA GLN A 140 3.60 29.49 -7.71
C GLN A 140 4.21 29.17 -6.34
N CYS A 141 5.53 29.13 -6.25
CA CYS A 141 6.24 29.09 -4.98
C CYS A 141 6.10 30.45 -4.28
N LEU A 142 5.57 30.46 -3.06
CA LEU A 142 5.40 31.68 -2.28
C LEU A 142 6.73 32.22 -1.71
N GLU A 143 7.79 31.40 -1.65
CA GLU A 143 9.10 31.81 -1.12
C GLU A 143 10.00 32.45 -2.20
N CYS A 144 10.08 31.83 -3.39
CA CYS A 144 10.96 32.28 -4.45
C CYS A 144 10.24 32.85 -5.69
N GLY A 145 8.91 32.85 -5.70
CA GLY A 145 8.08 33.40 -6.78
C GLY A 145 8.01 32.56 -8.07
N SER A 146 8.74 31.44 -8.15
CA SER A 146 8.75 30.56 -9.33
C SER A 146 7.35 30.01 -9.65
N SER A 147 6.90 30.13 -10.91
CA SER A 147 5.64 29.55 -11.40
C SER A 147 5.69 28.04 -11.64
N GLU A 148 6.87 27.43 -11.52
CA GLU A 148 7.12 26.04 -11.91
C GLU A 148 7.17 25.07 -10.72
N ALA A 149 6.73 25.49 -9.53
CA ALA A 149 6.75 24.63 -8.35
C ALA A 149 5.73 23.49 -8.51
N HIS A 150 6.13 22.26 -8.17
CA HIS A 150 5.21 21.12 -8.22
C HIS A 150 4.17 21.20 -7.10
N VAL A 151 2.90 21.00 -7.46
CA VAL A 151 1.81 20.88 -6.49
C VAL A 151 2.00 19.60 -5.66
N LYS A 152 1.95 19.74 -4.34
CA LYS A 152 2.10 18.61 -3.41
C LYS A 152 0.78 17.87 -3.17
N TYR A 153 -0.31 18.61 -3.00
CA TYR A 153 -1.64 18.07 -2.72
C TYR A 153 -2.72 18.93 -3.37
N PHE A 154 -3.79 18.29 -3.80
CA PHE A 154 -5.05 18.95 -4.18
C PHE A 154 -6.12 18.59 -3.18
N LEU A 155 -6.83 19.59 -2.67
CA LEU A 155 -7.95 19.41 -1.75
C LEU A 155 -9.23 19.65 -2.51
N TRP A 156 -9.99 18.58 -2.74
CA TRP A 156 -11.24 18.63 -3.47
C TRP A 156 -12.41 18.72 -2.49
N VAL A 157 -13.24 19.74 -2.64
CA VAL A 157 -14.47 19.91 -1.86
C VAL A 157 -15.68 19.87 -2.79
N LYS A 158 -16.73 19.17 -2.36
CA LYS A 158 -18.00 19.20 -3.07
C LYS A 158 -18.69 20.52 -2.79
N LYS A 159 -19.32 21.10 -3.82
CA LYS A 159 -20.15 22.30 -3.67
C LYS A 159 -21.61 21.94 -3.81
N GLN A 160 -22.47 22.67 -3.12
CA GLN A 160 -23.91 22.54 -3.28
C GLN A 160 -24.56 23.93 -3.35
N PRO A 161 -25.50 24.16 -4.27
CA PRO A 161 -26.31 25.36 -4.26
C PRO A 161 -27.32 25.31 -3.11
N CYS A 162 -27.45 26.41 -2.38
CA CYS A 162 -28.51 26.61 -1.42
C CYS A 162 -29.87 26.53 -2.14
N ARG A 163 -30.79 25.68 -1.65
CA ARG A 163 -32.12 25.51 -2.27
C ARG A 163 -33.01 26.75 -2.22
N HIS A 164 -32.67 27.72 -1.37
CA HIS A 164 -33.45 28.94 -1.18
C HIS A 164 -32.88 30.13 -1.95
N CYS A 165 -31.59 30.43 -1.79
CA CYS A 165 -30.96 31.60 -2.41
C CYS A 165 -30.09 31.29 -3.64
N GLY A 166 -29.89 30.00 -3.98
CA GLY A 166 -29.06 29.58 -5.10
C GLY A 166 -27.55 29.72 -4.89
N HIS A 167 -27.11 30.36 -3.79
CA HIS A 167 -25.69 30.53 -3.48
C HIS A 167 -24.98 29.19 -3.28
N GLU A 168 -23.85 28.99 -3.96
CA GLU A 168 -23.01 27.80 -3.80
C GLU A 168 -22.17 27.90 -2.53
N PHE A 169 -22.12 26.82 -1.75
CA PHE A 169 -21.26 26.72 -0.59
C PHE A 169 -20.50 25.39 -0.58
N ASP A 170 -19.34 25.41 0.08
CA ASP A 170 -18.44 24.27 0.17
C ASP A 170 -18.89 23.30 1.28
N LEU A 171 -18.98 22.02 0.95
CA LEU A 171 -19.34 20.94 1.87
C LEU A 171 -18.12 20.40 2.61
N PHE A 172 -17.38 21.28 3.29
CA PHE A 172 -16.33 20.84 4.20
C PHE A 172 -16.95 20.06 5.37
N PRO A 173 -16.40 18.90 5.78
CA PRO A 173 -16.79 18.26 7.04
C PRO A 173 -16.39 19.12 8.26
N GLY A 174 -15.41 20.01 8.08
CA GLY A 174 -14.97 21.02 9.02
C GLY A 174 -13.81 21.83 8.43
N TYR A 175 -13.45 22.94 9.07
CA TYR A 175 -12.39 23.84 8.58
C TYR A 175 -10.99 23.45 9.05
N LEU A 176 -10.85 22.46 9.94
CA LEU A 176 -9.55 21.93 10.36
C LEU A 176 -9.05 20.93 9.33
N LEU A 177 -7.98 21.29 8.60
CA LEU A 177 -7.39 20.47 7.56
C LEU A 177 -6.33 19.51 8.11
N ALA A 178 -5.50 19.97 9.05
CA ALA A 178 -4.45 19.14 9.65
C ALA A 178 -4.24 19.50 11.12
N GLU A 179 -4.12 18.49 11.97
CA GLU A 179 -3.75 18.66 13.38
C GLU A 179 -2.23 18.79 13.56
N ASN A 180 -1.82 19.44 14.65
CA ASN A 180 -0.44 19.59 15.09
C ASN A 180 0.21 18.29 15.63
N ARG A 181 -0.09 17.12 15.04
CA ARG A 181 0.52 15.83 15.40
C ARG A 181 1.81 15.55 14.65
N ARG A 182 1.81 15.84 13.35
CA ARG A 182 2.96 15.66 12.44
C ARG A 182 3.50 17.00 11.92
N HIS A 183 2.82 18.09 12.27
CA HIS A 183 3.17 19.46 11.94
C HIS A 183 3.19 20.28 13.25
N THR A 184 3.90 21.40 13.29
CA THR A 184 4.03 22.25 14.49
C THR A 184 2.75 23.03 14.82
N GLU A 185 1.81 23.10 13.88
CA GLU A 185 0.60 23.92 13.93
C GLU A 185 -0.62 23.15 13.45
N ASN A 186 -1.80 23.54 13.94
CA ASN A 186 -3.06 23.16 13.32
C ASN A 186 -3.26 24.01 12.06
N VAL A 187 -3.63 23.39 10.95
CA VAL A 187 -3.88 24.08 9.69
C VAL A 187 -5.39 24.16 9.46
N PHE A 188 -5.90 25.37 9.30
CA PHE A 188 -7.31 25.64 8.99
C PHE A 188 -7.49 26.22 7.59
N ILE A 189 -8.64 25.95 6.98
CA ILE A 189 -9.07 26.56 5.71
C ILE A 189 -10.04 27.71 6.02
N CYS A 190 -9.83 28.88 5.42
CA CYS A 190 -10.75 30.00 5.52
C CYS A 190 -12.03 29.75 4.69
N ALA A 191 -13.21 29.88 5.30
CA ALA A 191 -14.49 29.67 4.63
C ALA A 191 -14.80 30.69 3.52
N ALA A 192 -14.19 31.88 3.58
CA ALA A 192 -14.47 32.97 2.64
C ALA A 192 -13.54 32.96 1.41
N CYS A 193 -12.24 32.72 1.61
CA CYS A 193 -11.24 32.78 0.54
C CYS A 193 -10.52 31.46 0.24
N GLY A 194 -10.65 30.45 1.11
CA GLY A 194 -9.96 29.17 0.95
C GLY A 194 -8.50 29.16 1.45
N ASP A 195 -7.97 30.28 1.95
CA ASP A 195 -6.58 30.36 2.41
C ASP A 195 -6.29 29.41 3.58
N LEU A 196 -5.08 28.85 3.57
CA LEU A 196 -4.57 27.98 4.62
C LEU A 196 -3.89 28.79 5.71
N ASN A 197 -4.33 28.59 6.95
CA ASN A 197 -3.87 29.35 8.11
C ASN A 197 -3.36 28.41 9.20
N GLY A 198 -2.08 28.57 9.56
CA GLY A 198 -1.44 27.85 10.66
C GLY A 198 -1.74 28.51 12.01
N VAL A 199 -2.24 27.73 12.97
CA VAL A 199 -2.53 28.19 14.33
C VAL A 199 -1.75 27.35 15.33
N LYS A 200 -0.84 28.00 16.07
CA LYS A 200 -0.16 27.39 17.22
C LYS A 200 -1.13 27.30 18.37
N VAL A 201 -1.32 26.09 18.91
CA VAL A 201 -2.11 25.92 20.12
C VAL A 201 -1.25 26.32 21.32
N THR A 202 -1.53 27.49 21.90
CA THR A 202 -0.94 27.93 23.16
C THR A 202 -1.83 27.46 24.32
N GLY A 203 -1.57 26.25 24.83
CA GLY A 203 -2.24 25.72 26.03
C GLY A 203 -2.65 24.24 25.90
N LYS A 204 -2.55 23.47 27.00
CA LYS A 204 -3.08 22.10 27.04
C LYS A 204 -4.59 22.15 26.76
N PRO A 205 -5.14 21.31 25.84
CA PRO A 205 -6.58 21.28 25.61
C PRO A 205 -7.29 20.76 26.86
N SER A 206 -7.97 21.67 27.58
CA SER A 206 -8.89 21.36 28.66
C SER A 206 -10.29 21.13 28.06
N GLY A 207 -10.59 19.88 27.73
CA GLY A 207 -11.92 19.47 27.28
C GLY A 207 -11.92 18.03 26.77
N PRO A 208 -12.97 17.23 27.04
CA PRO A 208 -13.02 15.85 26.61
C PRO A 208 -12.98 15.77 25.09
N ARG A 209 -12.07 14.94 24.58
CA ARG A 209 -11.96 14.61 23.15
C ARG A 209 -13.13 13.70 22.77
N GLU A 210 -14.23 14.27 22.31
CA GLU A 210 -15.25 13.49 21.61
C GLU A 210 -14.68 13.08 20.24
N TYR A 211 -14.15 11.86 20.19
CA TYR A 211 -13.90 11.16 18.94
C TYR A 211 -15.25 10.77 18.34
N ARG A 212 -15.71 11.47 17.30
CA ARG A 212 -16.73 10.93 16.40
C ARG A 212 -16.02 10.27 15.22
N ALA A 213 -16.28 8.97 15.09
CA ALA A 213 -15.79 8.07 14.06
C ALA A 213 -16.34 8.42 12.67
#